data_AF-A0A7C3YAR4-F1
#
_entry.id   AF-A0A7C3YAR4-F1
#
_cell.length_a   1.000
_cell.length_b   1.000
_cell.length_c   1.000
_cell.angle_alpha   90.00
_cell.angle_beta   90.00
_cell.angle_gamma   90.00
#
_symmetry.space_group_name_H-M   'P 1'
#
loop_
_entity.id
_entity.type
_entity.pdbx_description
1 polymer ?
#
loop_
_entity_poly.entity_id
_entity_poly.type
_entity_poly.pdbx_seq_one_letter_code
_entity_poly.pdbx_strand_id
1 'polypeptide(L)'
;MNIKFRNLSAVILLTVILTLAQLTFVEASEVQIQLKDKEVEVIFTMAFYQNFTSLTPQFLRANSAEEAYMGNLLEACLKTHTPGIHVGDFQLEARVEKNMLSVEARFKVYNTVEEDGRMGKLNLSWKAFNLSNPLTIAGVEVNRVGEEYVKPVLEKYSNPAYARVWNGSTQVEPEKTLNIVGNLTMLDLQPLVKPLDGWRRTFQVENMTTTWILKPEPRLNMTLTYTSENVTLTFYGRLNYTATVSVPYLAHAEGDIVYYQLGGGWEELYMAAMVVGLLACTVAFAALGARKRVEKGKRR
;
A
#
# COMPACT_ATOMS: atom_id res chain seq x y z
N MET A 1 -38.71 32.82 24.21
CA MET A 1 -38.91 32.05 22.96
C MET A 1 -37.56 31.90 22.24
N ASN A 2 -36.63 31.06 22.74
CA ASN A 2 -35.26 30.95 22.17
C ASN A 2 -34.61 29.56 22.31
N ILE A 3 -35.35 28.55 22.80
CA ILE A 3 -34.76 27.25 23.16
C ILE A 3 -34.85 26.22 22.01
N LYS A 4 -35.68 26.45 20.98
CA LYS A 4 -35.88 25.48 19.89
C LYS A 4 -34.80 25.46 18.79
N PHE A 5 -34.04 26.53 18.61
CA PHE A 5 -33.03 26.61 17.53
C PHE A 5 -31.69 25.93 17.86
N ARG A 6 -31.28 25.88 19.14
CA ARG A 6 -29.99 25.28 19.56
C ARG A 6 -29.92 23.77 19.37
N ASN A 7 -31.06 23.07 19.44
CA ASN A 7 -31.09 21.62 19.26
C ASN A 7 -31.15 21.23 17.78
N LEU A 8 -31.69 22.11 16.92
CA LEU A 8 -31.77 21.86 15.49
C LEU A 8 -30.39 21.90 14.83
N SER A 9 -29.52 22.85 15.24
CA SER A 9 -28.15 22.93 14.71
C SER A 9 -27.29 21.74 15.13
N ALA A 10 -27.43 21.25 16.36
CA ALA A 10 -26.69 20.07 16.84
C ALA A 10 -27.11 18.80 16.11
N VAL A 11 -28.40 18.63 15.82
CA VAL A 11 -28.90 17.49 15.05
C VAL A 11 -28.41 17.56 13.60
N ILE A 12 -28.49 18.73 12.94
CA ILE A 12 -28.00 18.87 11.55
C ILE A 12 -26.49 18.61 11.48
N LEU A 13 -25.70 19.10 12.45
CA LEU A 13 -24.25 18.87 12.50
C LEU A 13 -23.94 17.37 12.70
N LEU A 14 -24.68 16.69 13.58
CA LEU A 14 -24.52 15.25 13.83
C LEU A 14 -24.91 14.42 12.60
N THR A 15 -26.00 14.78 11.90
CA THR A 15 -26.40 14.09 10.66
C THR A 15 -25.40 14.33 9.53
N VAL A 16 -24.80 15.52 9.42
CA VAL A 16 -23.74 15.81 8.44
C VAL A 16 -22.44 15.06 8.78
N ILE A 17 -22.10 14.91 10.07
CA ILE A 17 -20.95 14.10 10.50
C ILE A 17 -21.20 12.60 10.24
N LEU A 18 -22.41 12.11 10.48
CA LEU A 18 -22.79 10.71 10.20
C LEU A 18 -22.88 10.41 8.70
N THR A 19 -23.30 11.36 7.85
CA THR A 19 -23.31 11.16 6.39
C THR A 19 -21.91 11.31 5.78
N LEU A 20 -21.05 12.18 6.33
CA LEU A 20 -19.63 12.26 5.94
C LEU A 20 -18.83 11.03 6.39
N ALA A 21 -19.22 10.38 7.50
CA ALA A 21 -18.60 9.15 7.98
C ALA A 21 -18.93 7.90 7.14
N GLN A 22 -19.89 7.98 6.21
CA GLN A 22 -20.27 6.86 5.32
C GLN A 22 -19.64 6.92 3.93
N LEU A 23 -18.70 7.84 3.67
CA LEU A 23 -17.95 7.91 2.42
C LEU A 23 -16.53 7.35 2.59
N THR A 24 -16.42 6.05 2.85
CA THR A 24 -15.16 5.34 2.62
C THR A 24 -15.45 4.10 1.80
N PHE A 25 -15.19 4.21 0.51
CA PHE A 25 -14.54 3.20 -0.34
C PHE A 25 -14.35 3.86 -1.71
N VAL A 26 -13.44 4.83 -1.76
CA VAL A 26 -12.65 4.99 -2.99
C VAL A 26 -11.59 3.90 -2.83
N GLU A 27 -11.87 2.68 -3.32
CA GLU A 27 -10.86 1.61 -3.39
C GLU A 27 -9.78 2.07 -4.38
N ALA A 28 -8.89 2.93 -3.90
CA ALA A 28 -7.62 3.18 -4.56
C ALA A 28 -6.79 1.93 -4.36
N SER A 29 -6.33 1.32 -5.45
CA SER A 29 -5.44 0.18 -5.36
C SER A 29 -4.23 0.52 -4.47
N GLU A 30 -3.93 -0.36 -3.53
CA GLU A 30 -2.89 -0.18 -2.53
C GLU A 30 -2.13 -1.48 -2.28
N VAL A 31 -0.82 -1.37 -2.09
CA VAL A 31 0.04 -2.44 -1.62
C VAL A 31 0.60 -2.01 -0.27
N GLN A 32 0.19 -2.69 0.79
CA GLN A 32 0.63 -2.43 2.15
C GLN A 32 1.57 -3.55 2.61
N ILE A 33 2.76 -3.17 3.06
CA ILE A 33 3.75 -4.07 3.66
C ILE A 33 3.92 -3.61 5.11
N GLN A 34 3.49 -4.40 6.08
CA GLN A 34 3.48 -4.03 7.48
C GLN A 34 4.31 -5.02 8.29
N LEU A 35 5.23 -4.50 9.11
CA LEU A 35 5.93 -5.33 10.09
C LEU A 35 5.09 -5.41 11.38
N LYS A 36 4.67 -6.62 11.76
CA LYS A 36 3.96 -6.93 13.01
C LYS A 36 4.63 -8.09 13.72
N ASP A 37 5.10 -7.88 14.94
CA ASP A 37 5.63 -8.94 15.82
C ASP A 37 6.64 -9.88 15.13
N LYS A 38 7.55 -9.32 14.32
CA LYS A 38 8.59 -9.98 13.50
C LYS A 38 8.11 -10.68 12.24
N GLU A 39 6.82 -10.64 11.95
CA GLU A 39 6.23 -11.12 10.70
C GLU A 39 5.96 -9.93 9.79
N VAL A 40 6.21 -10.09 8.49
CA VAL A 40 5.81 -9.08 7.50
C VAL A 40 4.48 -9.51 6.90
N GLU A 41 3.43 -8.77 7.21
CA GLU A 41 2.13 -8.92 6.59
C GLU A 41 2.08 -8.08 5.31
N VAL A 42 1.67 -8.70 4.21
CA VAL A 42 1.48 -8.03 2.93
C VAL A 42 0.01 -8.10 2.55
N ILE A 43 -0.59 -6.93 2.34
CA ILE A 43 -1.96 -6.78 1.87
C ILE A 43 -1.88 -6.07 0.53
N PHE A 44 -2.46 -6.69 -0.48
CA PHE A 44 -2.47 -6.22 -1.84
C PHE A 44 -3.92 -6.05 -2.25
N THR A 45 -4.30 -4.84 -2.65
CA THR A 45 -5.63 -4.55 -3.18
C THR A 45 -5.42 -3.85 -4.52
N MET A 46 -5.74 -4.52 -5.63
CA MET A 46 -5.65 -3.95 -6.97
C MET A 46 -6.99 -3.91 -7.65
N ALA A 47 -7.36 -2.76 -8.17
CA ALA A 47 -8.51 -2.59 -9.03
C ALA A 47 -8.06 -2.28 -10.47
N PHE A 48 -8.50 -3.13 -11.40
CA PHE A 48 -8.38 -2.93 -12.83
C PHE A 48 -9.71 -2.39 -13.38
N TYR A 49 -9.70 -1.12 -13.79
CA TYR A 49 -10.88 -0.45 -14.35
C TYR A 49 -10.85 -0.49 -15.87
N GLN A 50 -11.92 -0.94 -16.49
CA GLN A 50 -11.95 -1.14 -17.94
C GLN A 50 -13.36 -1.10 -18.53
N ASN A 51 -13.49 -0.83 -19.83
CA ASN A 51 -14.75 -1.00 -20.57
C ASN A 51 -14.56 -1.72 -21.93
N PHE A 52 -13.43 -2.43 -22.10
CA PHE A 52 -13.15 -3.30 -23.24
C PHE A 52 -14.12 -4.49 -23.30
N THR A 53 -14.41 -5.09 -22.16
CA THR A 53 -15.30 -6.25 -22.04
C THR A 53 -16.37 -6.00 -20.98
N SER A 54 -17.54 -6.63 -21.14
CA SER A 54 -18.56 -6.65 -20.10
C SER A 54 -18.32 -7.86 -19.21
N LEU A 55 -17.87 -7.62 -17.98
CA LEU A 55 -17.65 -8.69 -17.01
C LEU A 55 -18.96 -9.01 -16.29
N THR A 56 -19.21 -10.29 -16.03
CA THR A 56 -20.36 -10.72 -15.24
C THR A 56 -20.07 -10.49 -13.76
N PRO A 57 -20.90 -9.72 -13.03
CA PRO A 57 -20.64 -9.45 -11.62
C PRO A 57 -20.66 -10.73 -10.79
N GLN A 58 -19.60 -10.94 -10.01
CA GLN A 58 -19.44 -12.11 -9.14
C GLN A 58 -18.39 -11.85 -8.07
N PHE A 59 -18.52 -12.54 -6.94
CA PHE A 59 -17.50 -12.59 -5.90
C PHE A 59 -16.84 -13.97 -5.93
N LEU A 60 -15.51 -13.97 -5.97
CA LEU A 60 -14.69 -15.16 -6.11
C LEU A 60 -13.74 -15.22 -4.92
N ARG A 61 -13.61 -16.41 -4.34
CA ARG A 61 -12.65 -16.67 -3.27
C ARG A 61 -11.91 -17.96 -3.58
N ALA A 62 -10.58 -17.88 -3.52
CA ALA A 62 -9.75 -19.06 -3.71
C ALA A 62 -10.06 -20.10 -2.62
N ASN A 63 -10.14 -21.36 -3.01
CA ASN A 63 -10.18 -22.47 -2.05
C ASN A 63 -8.78 -22.81 -1.52
N SER A 64 -8.69 -23.68 -0.52
CA SER A 64 -7.41 -24.00 0.11
C SER A 64 -6.35 -24.62 -0.83
N ALA A 65 -6.77 -25.35 -1.86
CA ALA A 65 -5.84 -25.92 -2.85
C ALA A 65 -5.33 -24.85 -3.82
N GLU A 66 -6.21 -23.96 -4.26
CA GLU A 66 -5.89 -22.78 -5.07
C GLU A 66 -4.94 -21.85 -4.30
N GLU A 67 -5.25 -21.53 -3.04
CA GLU A 67 -4.41 -20.72 -2.14
C GLU A 67 -3.02 -21.33 -1.95
N ALA A 68 -2.93 -22.63 -1.68
CA ALA A 68 -1.64 -23.32 -1.52
C ALA A 68 -0.80 -23.30 -2.81
N TYR A 69 -1.43 -23.54 -3.97
CA TYR A 69 -0.74 -23.47 -5.25
C TYR A 69 -0.20 -22.06 -5.54
N MET A 70 -1.04 -21.04 -5.34
CA MET A 70 -0.66 -19.65 -5.59
C MET A 70 0.38 -19.14 -4.60
N GLY A 71 0.27 -19.52 -3.32
CA GLY A 71 1.29 -19.24 -2.31
C GLY A 71 2.65 -19.83 -2.68
N ASN A 72 2.69 -21.07 -3.18
CA ASN A 72 3.92 -21.71 -3.63
C ASN A 72 4.54 -21.02 -4.86
N LEU A 73 3.73 -20.57 -5.82
CA LEU A 73 4.20 -19.80 -6.97
C LEU A 73 4.79 -18.46 -6.53
N LEU A 74 4.12 -17.77 -5.61
CA LEU A 74 4.59 -16.52 -5.05
C LEU A 74 5.91 -16.72 -4.30
N GLU A 75 6.00 -17.74 -3.43
CA GLU A 75 7.23 -18.07 -2.71
C GLU A 75 8.39 -18.35 -3.67
N ALA A 76 8.17 -19.13 -4.72
CA ALA A 76 9.17 -19.40 -5.74
C ALA A 76 9.65 -18.11 -6.42
N CYS A 77 8.74 -17.17 -6.70
CA CYS A 77 9.06 -15.86 -7.27
C CYS A 77 9.85 -14.97 -6.29
N LEU A 78 9.48 -14.91 -5.02
CA LEU A 78 10.19 -14.10 -4.02
C LEU A 78 11.60 -14.64 -3.74
N LYS A 79 11.77 -15.97 -3.73
CA LYS A 79 13.05 -16.64 -3.52
C LYS A 79 14.10 -16.34 -4.61
N THR A 80 13.69 -15.86 -5.79
CA THR A 80 14.67 -15.43 -6.81
C THR A 80 15.44 -14.19 -6.39
N HIS A 81 14.90 -13.39 -5.47
CA HIS A 81 15.52 -12.16 -4.98
C HIS A 81 16.13 -12.32 -3.58
N THR A 82 15.46 -13.05 -2.69
CA THR A 82 15.95 -13.30 -1.33
C THR A 82 15.87 -14.78 -1.02
N PRO A 83 16.98 -15.53 -1.20
CA PRO A 83 17.05 -16.94 -0.83
C PRO A 83 16.76 -17.11 0.67
N GLY A 84 15.85 -18.02 1.02
CA GLY A 84 15.51 -18.32 2.43
C GLY A 84 14.20 -17.72 2.94
N ILE A 85 13.53 -16.89 2.15
CA ILE A 85 12.16 -16.42 2.47
C ILE A 85 11.16 -17.56 2.36
N HIS A 86 10.14 -17.51 3.22
CA HIS A 86 8.94 -18.33 3.13
C HIS A 86 7.69 -17.46 3.05
N VAL A 87 6.69 -17.92 2.30
CA VAL A 87 5.37 -17.30 2.24
C VAL A 87 4.38 -18.20 2.96
N GLY A 88 3.55 -17.62 3.84
CA GLY A 88 2.48 -18.35 4.51
C GLY A 88 1.19 -17.54 4.57
N ASP A 89 0.14 -18.19 5.04
CA ASP A 89 -1.19 -17.60 5.21
C ASP A 89 -1.71 -16.90 3.93
N PHE A 90 -1.38 -17.43 2.75
CA PHE A 90 -1.80 -16.83 1.49
C PHE A 90 -3.31 -16.97 1.29
N GLN A 91 -3.97 -15.85 1.06
CA GLN A 91 -5.40 -15.73 0.77
C GLN A 91 -5.59 -14.87 -0.46
N LEU A 92 -6.55 -15.24 -1.30
CA LEU A 92 -6.87 -14.49 -2.51
C LEU A 92 -8.38 -14.41 -2.71
N GLU A 93 -8.87 -13.18 -2.81
CA GLU A 93 -10.26 -12.87 -3.13
C GLU A 93 -10.30 -11.97 -4.36
N ALA A 94 -11.34 -12.10 -5.17
CA ALA A 94 -11.57 -11.24 -6.31
C ALA A 94 -13.03 -10.83 -6.38
N ARG A 95 -13.26 -9.55 -6.67
CA ARG A 95 -14.58 -8.99 -6.94
C ARG A 95 -14.61 -8.54 -8.39
N VAL A 96 -15.52 -9.15 -9.14
CA VAL A 96 -15.81 -8.78 -10.52
C VAL A 96 -17.07 -7.93 -10.53
N GLU A 97 -16.98 -6.77 -11.13
CA GLU A 97 -18.09 -5.88 -11.45
C GLU A 97 -18.05 -5.58 -12.95
N LYS A 98 -19.13 -4.99 -13.48
CA LYS A 98 -19.33 -4.78 -14.92
C LYS A 98 -18.09 -4.25 -15.67
N ASN A 99 -17.40 -3.29 -15.06
CA ASN A 99 -16.27 -2.54 -15.63
C ASN A 99 -15.04 -2.54 -14.70
N MET A 100 -15.01 -3.42 -13.69
CA MET A 100 -13.94 -3.44 -12.69
C MET A 100 -13.65 -4.87 -12.25
N LEU A 101 -12.37 -5.21 -12.21
CA LEU A 101 -11.88 -6.42 -11.54
C LEU A 101 -11.01 -5.96 -10.36
N SER A 102 -11.48 -6.21 -9.14
CA SER A 102 -10.71 -5.98 -7.93
C SER A 102 -10.15 -7.31 -7.42
N VAL A 103 -8.89 -7.32 -7.05
CA VAL A 103 -8.16 -8.48 -6.52
C VAL A 103 -7.55 -8.09 -5.19
N GLU A 104 -7.86 -8.85 -4.16
CA GLU A 104 -7.30 -8.70 -2.85
C GLU A 104 -6.48 -9.95 -2.48
N ALA A 105 -5.17 -9.79 -2.31
CA ALA A 105 -4.29 -10.85 -1.83
C ALA A 105 -3.74 -10.48 -0.46
N ARG A 106 -3.72 -11.43 0.47
CA ARG A 106 -3.11 -11.27 1.79
C ARG A 106 -2.17 -12.43 2.05
N PHE A 107 -0.98 -12.16 2.56
CA PHE A 107 -0.02 -13.20 2.90
C PHE A 107 1.00 -12.68 3.90
N LYS A 108 1.73 -13.61 4.52
CA LYS A 108 2.84 -13.31 5.41
C LYS A 108 4.15 -13.74 4.79
N VAL A 109 5.18 -12.95 5.04
CA VAL A 109 6.55 -13.22 4.60
C VAL A 109 7.44 -13.40 5.82
N TYR A 110 8.07 -14.57 5.90
CA TYR A 110 8.94 -14.99 6.99
C TYR A 110 10.41 -14.92 6.59
N ASN A 111 11.29 -14.97 7.59
CA ASN A 111 12.76 -14.93 7.44
C ASN A 111 13.27 -13.65 6.77
N THR A 112 12.56 -12.54 6.95
CA THR A 112 12.96 -11.21 6.46
C THR A 112 13.53 -10.33 7.56
N VAL A 113 13.39 -10.74 8.81
CA VAL A 113 13.77 -9.98 10.00
C VAL A 113 14.96 -10.63 10.68
N GLU A 114 16.02 -9.86 10.86
CA GLU A 114 17.17 -10.17 11.70
C GLU A 114 17.14 -9.24 12.92
N GLU A 115 17.37 -9.78 14.11
CA GLU A 115 17.45 -8.98 15.34
C GLU A 115 18.87 -9.03 15.89
N ASP A 116 19.42 -7.86 16.18
CA ASP A 116 20.70 -7.70 16.86
C ASP A 116 20.52 -6.78 18.08
N GLY A 117 20.37 -7.40 19.24
CA GLY A 117 20.16 -6.71 20.51
C GLY A 117 18.85 -5.91 20.53
N ARG A 118 18.97 -4.58 20.41
CA ARG A 118 17.83 -3.64 20.43
C ARG A 118 17.46 -3.10 19.05
N MET A 119 18.20 -3.50 18.01
CA MET A 119 17.91 -3.10 16.65
C MET A 119 17.37 -4.31 15.89
N GLY A 120 16.27 -4.08 15.19
CA GLY A 120 15.79 -4.99 14.17
C GLY A 120 16.23 -4.51 12.79
N LYS A 121 16.50 -5.47 11.91
CA LYS A 121 16.87 -5.26 10.53
C LYS A 121 15.90 -6.06 9.67
N LEU A 122 15.11 -5.35 8.88
CA LEU A 122 14.12 -5.91 7.98
C LEU A 122 14.61 -5.82 6.54
N ASN A 123 14.72 -6.95 5.86
CA ASN A 123 15.09 -7.04 4.46
C ASN A 123 13.85 -7.07 3.55
N LEU A 124 13.71 -6.07 2.68
CA LEU A 124 12.62 -5.93 1.72
C LEU A 124 13.08 -6.03 0.26
N SER A 125 14.25 -6.63 -0.01
CA SER A 125 14.75 -6.80 -1.39
C SER A 125 13.82 -7.64 -2.29
N TRP A 126 12.94 -8.45 -1.69
CA TRP A 126 11.93 -9.26 -2.38
C TRP A 126 10.68 -8.48 -2.80
N LYS A 127 10.48 -7.23 -2.33
CA LYS A 127 9.24 -6.46 -2.56
C LYS A 127 8.94 -6.19 -4.04
N ALA A 128 9.97 -6.20 -4.88
CA ALA A 128 9.87 -6.01 -6.31
C ALA A 128 9.88 -7.38 -7.00
N PHE A 129 8.71 -7.83 -7.44
CA PHE A 129 8.57 -9.11 -8.14
C PHE A 129 7.54 -9.00 -9.26
N ASN A 130 7.57 -9.95 -10.18
CA ASN A 130 6.57 -10.09 -11.24
C ASN A 130 6.08 -11.53 -11.25
N LEU A 131 4.81 -11.72 -10.89
CA LEU A 131 4.16 -13.00 -11.05
C LEU A 131 3.44 -13.02 -12.40
N SER A 132 4.09 -13.62 -13.40
CA SER A 132 3.54 -13.71 -14.75
C SER A 132 2.68 -14.96 -14.97
N ASN A 133 2.63 -15.89 -14.02
CA ASN A 133 1.81 -17.10 -14.13
C ASN A 133 0.31 -16.75 -14.11
N PRO A 134 -0.53 -17.52 -14.84
CA PRO A 134 -1.97 -17.36 -14.77
C PRO A 134 -2.46 -17.71 -13.36
N LEU A 135 -3.33 -16.87 -12.80
CA LEU A 135 -4.00 -17.15 -11.54
C LEU A 135 -5.49 -17.20 -11.79
N THR A 136 -6.08 -18.38 -11.59
CA THR A 136 -7.51 -18.59 -11.83
C THR A 136 -8.23 -18.92 -10.54
N ILE A 137 -9.36 -18.27 -10.29
CA ILE A 137 -10.30 -18.62 -9.21
C ILE A 137 -11.59 -19.09 -9.87
N ALA A 138 -12.00 -20.33 -9.63
CA ALA A 138 -13.19 -20.91 -10.25
C ALA A 138 -13.23 -20.76 -11.79
N GLY A 139 -12.05 -20.85 -12.44
CA GLY A 139 -11.88 -20.72 -13.89
C GLY A 139 -11.80 -19.28 -14.43
N VAL A 140 -11.84 -18.26 -13.57
CA VAL A 140 -11.72 -16.85 -13.96
C VAL A 140 -10.29 -16.39 -13.73
N GLU A 141 -9.62 -15.90 -14.79
CA GLU A 141 -8.27 -15.33 -14.70
C GLU A 141 -8.30 -13.99 -13.97
N VAL A 142 -7.56 -13.88 -12.88
CA VAL A 142 -7.52 -12.68 -12.04
C VAL A 142 -6.18 -11.95 -12.11
N ASN A 143 -5.14 -12.55 -12.69
CA ASN A 143 -3.82 -11.95 -12.75
C ASN A 143 -3.48 -11.40 -14.14
N ARG A 144 -3.56 -12.21 -15.21
CA ARG A 144 -3.20 -11.84 -16.59
C ARG A 144 -4.28 -11.01 -17.29
N VAL A 145 -4.66 -9.91 -16.66
CA VAL A 145 -5.82 -9.11 -17.04
C VAL A 145 -5.71 -8.48 -18.42
N GLY A 146 -4.50 -8.12 -18.86
CA GLY A 146 -4.33 -7.54 -20.20
C GLY A 146 -4.45 -8.57 -21.31
N GLU A 147 -3.83 -9.75 -21.14
CA GLU A 147 -3.94 -10.85 -22.10
C GLU A 147 -5.39 -11.35 -22.23
N GLU A 148 -6.09 -11.53 -21.11
CA GLU A 148 -7.44 -12.09 -21.11
C GLU A 148 -8.51 -11.08 -21.54
N TYR A 149 -8.50 -9.85 -20.99
CA TYR A 149 -9.64 -8.94 -21.11
C TYR A 149 -9.45 -7.79 -22.09
N VAL A 150 -8.21 -7.43 -22.43
CA VAL A 150 -7.93 -6.21 -23.22
C VAL A 150 -7.39 -6.56 -24.60
N LYS A 151 -6.41 -7.48 -24.68
CA LYS A 151 -5.74 -7.87 -25.92
C LYS A 151 -6.73 -8.34 -27.01
N PRO A 152 -7.76 -9.19 -26.74
CA PRO A 152 -8.68 -9.62 -27.78
C PRO A 152 -9.47 -8.48 -28.41
N VAL A 153 -9.81 -7.46 -27.62
CA VAL A 153 -10.53 -6.28 -28.08
C VAL A 153 -9.63 -5.37 -28.91
N LEU A 154 -8.37 -5.20 -28.49
CA LEU A 154 -7.38 -4.46 -29.26
C LEU A 154 -7.08 -5.12 -30.61
N GLU A 155 -6.94 -6.44 -30.66
CA GLU A 155 -6.73 -7.18 -31.91
C GLU A 155 -7.90 -6.97 -32.88
N LYS A 156 -9.15 -7.04 -32.37
CA LYS A 156 -10.36 -6.78 -33.15
C LYS A 156 -10.41 -5.37 -33.75
N TYR A 157 -9.95 -4.36 -33.02
CA TYR A 157 -9.96 -2.95 -33.44
C TYR A 157 -8.57 -2.43 -33.84
N SER A 158 -7.66 -3.30 -34.24
CA SER A 158 -6.25 -2.96 -34.51
C SER A 158 -6.00 -2.17 -35.80
N ASN A 159 -7.03 -1.99 -36.65
CA ASN A 159 -6.87 -1.34 -37.94
C ASN A 159 -6.42 0.13 -37.78
N PRO A 160 -5.19 0.49 -38.19
CA PRO A 160 -4.61 1.81 -37.95
C PRO A 160 -5.29 2.93 -38.75
N ALA A 161 -6.09 2.61 -39.77
CA ALA A 161 -6.87 3.61 -40.51
C ALA A 161 -8.00 4.20 -39.65
N TYR A 162 -8.53 3.41 -38.71
CA TYR A 162 -9.73 3.75 -37.93
C TYR A 162 -9.44 3.82 -36.43
N ALA A 163 -8.32 3.24 -35.97
CA ALA A 163 -7.96 3.16 -34.57
C ALA A 163 -6.81 4.09 -34.19
N ARG A 164 -6.93 4.68 -33.02
CA ARG A 164 -5.88 5.42 -32.34
C ARG A 164 -5.78 4.95 -30.90
N VAL A 165 -4.60 4.51 -30.50
CA VAL A 165 -4.33 4.07 -29.13
C VAL A 165 -3.42 5.08 -28.44
N TRP A 166 -3.80 5.44 -27.22
CA TRP A 166 -3.07 6.35 -26.35
C TRP A 166 -2.70 5.60 -25.08
N ASN A 167 -1.46 5.77 -24.61
CA ASN A 167 -1.03 5.40 -23.27
C ASN A 167 -0.66 6.69 -22.52
N GLY A 168 -1.51 7.12 -21.60
CA GLY A 168 -1.47 8.46 -21.03
C GLY A 168 -1.67 9.52 -22.11
N SER A 169 -0.67 10.38 -22.29
CA SER A 169 -0.66 11.46 -23.29
C SER A 169 0.03 11.09 -24.60
N THR A 170 0.63 9.89 -24.69
CA THR A 170 1.43 9.48 -25.86
C THR A 170 0.63 8.52 -26.73
N GLN A 171 0.56 8.80 -28.02
CA GLN A 171 0.00 7.85 -28.99
C GLN A 171 0.99 6.69 -29.17
N VAL A 172 0.48 5.46 -29.14
CA VAL A 172 1.29 4.24 -29.25
C VAL A 172 0.86 3.46 -30.50
N GLU A 173 1.82 2.84 -31.17
CA GLU A 173 1.56 1.96 -32.30
C GLU A 173 0.80 0.70 -31.88
N PRO A 174 -0.07 0.13 -32.74
CA PRO A 174 -0.86 -1.06 -32.40
C PRO A 174 -0.01 -2.26 -31.93
N GLU A 175 1.10 -2.57 -32.61
CA GLU A 175 1.95 -3.72 -32.25
C GLU A 175 2.58 -3.56 -30.85
N LYS A 176 3.12 -2.38 -30.57
CA LYS A 176 3.67 -2.04 -29.26
C LYS A 176 2.59 -2.09 -28.17
N THR A 177 1.38 -1.67 -28.50
CA THR A 177 0.22 -1.72 -27.60
C THR A 177 -0.13 -3.16 -27.23
N LEU A 178 -0.20 -4.07 -28.21
CA LEU A 178 -0.48 -5.49 -27.96
C LEU A 178 0.57 -6.13 -27.05
N ASN A 179 1.84 -5.76 -27.19
CA ASN A 179 2.91 -6.24 -26.31
C ASN A 179 2.79 -5.69 -24.88
N ILE A 180 2.46 -4.40 -24.72
CA ILE A 180 2.25 -3.80 -23.39
C ILE A 180 1.10 -4.51 -22.67
N VAL A 181 -0.01 -4.71 -23.38
CA VAL A 181 -1.22 -5.30 -22.80
C VAL A 181 -1.08 -6.80 -22.61
N GLY A 182 -0.45 -7.53 -23.52
CA GLY A 182 -0.24 -8.97 -23.38
C GLY A 182 0.64 -9.33 -22.16
N ASN A 183 1.49 -8.41 -21.70
CA ASN A 183 2.33 -8.59 -20.52
C ASN A 183 1.76 -7.94 -19.25
N LEU A 184 0.55 -7.36 -19.32
CA LEU A 184 -0.06 -6.70 -18.17
C LEU A 184 -0.65 -7.73 -17.21
N THR A 185 -0.05 -7.80 -16.02
CA THR A 185 -0.54 -8.58 -14.90
C THR A 185 -0.91 -7.69 -13.72
N MET A 186 -1.82 -8.17 -12.86
CA MET A 186 -2.18 -7.47 -11.62
C MET A 186 -1.03 -7.51 -10.63
N LEU A 187 -0.41 -8.68 -10.45
CA LEU A 187 0.67 -8.94 -9.49
C LEU A 187 2.06 -8.65 -10.08
N ASP A 188 2.20 -7.44 -10.66
CA ASP A 188 3.49 -6.91 -11.12
C ASP A 188 3.90 -5.71 -10.26
N LEU A 189 4.80 -5.98 -9.32
CA LEU A 189 5.37 -5.02 -8.39
C LEU A 189 6.80 -4.63 -8.77
N GLN A 190 7.24 -4.86 -10.00
CA GLN A 190 8.55 -4.39 -10.49
C GLN A 190 8.79 -2.88 -10.28
N PRO A 191 7.79 -1.98 -10.35
CA PRO A 191 8.02 -0.57 -10.02
C PRO A 191 8.50 -0.31 -8.59
N LEU A 192 8.35 -1.29 -7.67
CA LEU A 192 8.88 -1.22 -6.31
C LEU A 192 10.39 -1.51 -6.24
N VAL A 193 11.07 -1.68 -7.37
CA VAL A 193 12.53 -1.79 -7.43
C VAL A 193 13.24 -0.52 -6.93
N LYS A 194 12.56 0.63 -6.96
CA LYS A 194 13.09 1.86 -6.37
C LYS A 194 13.37 1.63 -4.88
N PRO A 195 14.59 1.88 -4.38
CA PRO A 195 14.91 1.62 -2.99
C PRO A 195 14.12 2.50 -2.01
N LEU A 196 13.89 2.03 -0.78
CA LEU A 196 13.00 2.67 0.21
C LEU A 196 13.50 4.05 0.67
N ASP A 197 14.81 4.27 0.68
CA ASP A 197 15.40 5.58 1.01
C ASP A 197 14.95 6.70 0.04
N GLY A 198 14.60 6.34 -1.19
CA GLY A 198 14.03 7.24 -2.19
C GLY A 198 12.50 7.40 -2.13
N TRP A 199 11.81 6.72 -1.19
CA TRP A 199 10.37 6.83 -0.99
C TRP A 199 10.05 7.99 -0.04
N ARG A 200 8.80 8.48 -0.06
CA ARG A 200 8.39 9.53 0.86
C ARG A 200 8.21 8.94 2.25
N ARG A 201 9.10 9.27 3.18
CA ARG A 201 9.03 8.87 4.59
C ARG A 201 8.18 9.82 5.41
N THR A 202 7.32 9.27 6.26
CA THR A 202 6.53 9.98 7.27
C THR A 202 6.61 9.23 8.60
N PHE A 203 6.69 9.96 9.71
CA PHE A 203 6.59 9.38 11.04
C PHE A 203 5.27 9.84 11.69
N GLN A 204 4.47 8.88 12.13
CA GLN A 204 3.21 9.11 12.82
C GLN A 204 3.43 8.93 14.32
N VAL A 205 3.25 10.01 15.08
CA VAL A 205 3.50 10.01 16.53
C VAL A 205 2.40 9.24 17.28
N GLU A 206 1.16 9.28 16.80
CA GLU A 206 -0.01 8.69 17.47
C GLU A 206 0.11 7.17 17.65
N ASN A 207 0.66 6.49 16.65
CA ASN A 207 0.87 5.04 16.63
C ASN A 207 2.36 4.68 16.64
N MET A 208 3.25 5.65 16.88
CA MET A 208 4.70 5.51 16.80
C MET A 208 5.16 4.70 15.57
N THR A 209 4.65 5.00 14.38
CA THR A 209 4.94 4.21 13.17
C THR A 209 5.70 5.04 12.15
N THR A 210 6.75 4.46 11.57
CA THR A 210 7.42 5.02 10.39
C THR A 210 6.84 4.37 9.13
N THR A 211 6.37 5.21 8.20
CA THR A 211 5.81 4.76 6.92
C THR A 211 6.57 5.34 5.74
N TRP A 212 6.87 4.51 4.75
CA TRP A 212 7.39 4.91 3.44
C TRP A 212 6.29 4.76 2.40
N ILE A 213 6.12 5.79 1.57
CA ILE A 213 5.06 5.84 0.56
C ILE A 213 5.69 6.05 -0.81
N LEU A 214 5.35 5.17 -1.76
CA LEU A 214 5.67 5.32 -3.17
C LEU A 214 4.37 5.31 -3.98
N LYS A 215 4.27 6.23 -4.93
CA LYS A 215 3.24 6.22 -5.96
C LYS A 215 3.90 5.98 -7.31
N PRO A 216 3.96 4.72 -7.78
CA PRO A 216 4.52 4.41 -9.09
C PRO A 216 3.73 5.05 -10.23
N GLU A 217 4.33 5.08 -11.42
CA GLU A 217 3.58 5.36 -12.64
C GLU A 217 2.50 4.28 -12.87
N PRO A 218 1.33 4.64 -13.43
CA PRO A 218 0.31 3.66 -13.77
C PRO A 218 0.86 2.53 -14.65
N ARG A 219 0.58 1.28 -14.30
CA ARG A 219 0.94 0.10 -15.12
C ARG A 219 0.19 0.11 -16.45
N LEU A 220 -1.05 0.60 -16.41
CA LEU A 220 -1.87 0.82 -17.59
C LEU A 220 -2.63 2.14 -17.43
N ASN A 221 -2.58 2.98 -18.46
CA ASN A 221 -3.48 4.12 -18.60
C ASN A 221 -3.81 4.29 -20.08
N MET A 222 -4.58 3.33 -20.61
CA MET A 222 -4.81 3.21 -22.04
C MET A 222 -6.17 3.75 -22.44
N THR A 223 -6.22 4.42 -23.58
CA THR A 223 -7.45 4.80 -24.28
C THR A 223 -7.35 4.40 -25.75
N LEU A 224 -8.28 3.58 -26.22
CA LEU A 224 -8.46 3.26 -27.63
C LEU A 224 -9.67 4.04 -28.15
N THR A 225 -9.48 4.78 -29.23
CA THR A 225 -10.57 5.39 -30.00
C THR A 225 -10.65 4.72 -31.35
N TYR A 226 -11.81 4.17 -31.69
CA TYR A 226 -12.10 3.55 -32.96
C TYR A 226 -13.22 4.32 -33.67
N THR A 227 -12.97 4.80 -34.88
CA THR A 227 -13.93 5.62 -35.64
C THR A 227 -14.22 4.96 -36.98
N SER A 228 -15.48 4.58 -37.22
CA SER A 228 -15.91 3.96 -38.48
C SER A 228 -17.29 4.48 -38.89
N GLU A 229 -17.38 5.00 -40.12
CA GLU A 229 -18.62 5.29 -40.88
C GLU A 229 -19.78 5.94 -40.09
N ASN A 230 -19.47 6.76 -39.06
CA ASN A 230 -20.35 7.55 -38.16
C ASN A 230 -20.45 7.08 -36.70
N VAL A 231 -19.74 6.02 -36.29
CA VAL A 231 -19.67 5.60 -34.89
C VAL A 231 -18.25 5.75 -34.35
N THR A 232 -18.12 6.46 -33.24
CA THR A 232 -16.87 6.54 -32.46
C THR A 232 -17.03 5.73 -31.19
N LEU A 233 -16.26 4.66 -31.06
CA LEU A 233 -16.16 3.87 -29.85
C LEU A 233 -14.91 4.27 -29.07
N THR A 234 -15.07 4.42 -27.76
CA THR A 234 -13.95 4.73 -26.86
C THR A 234 -13.84 3.65 -25.81
N PHE A 235 -12.72 2.95 -25.82
CA PHE A 235 -12.34 1.99 -24.80
C PHE A 235 -11.24 2.58 -23.91
N TYR A 236 -11.24 2.23 -22.64
CA TYR A 236 -10.24 2.64 -21.67
C TYR A 236 -9.91 1.48 -20.74
N GLY A 237 -8.67 1.50 -20.24
CA GLY A 237 -8.16 0.57 -19.24
C GLY A 237 -7.20 1.30 -18.32
N ARG A 238 -7.39 1.15 -17.01
CA ARG A 238 -6.54 1.78 -16.01
C ARG A 238 -6.18 0.80 -14.90
N LEU A 239 -4.88 0.74 -14.60
CA LEU A 239 -4.31 0.04 -13.46
C LEU A 239 -3.22 0.92 -12.85
N ASN A 240 -3.47 1.39 -11.65
CA ASN A 240 -2.56 2.25 -10.89
C ASN A 240 -2.71 1.92 -9.41
N TYR A 241 -1.65 2.10 -8.63
CA TYR A 241 -1.66 1.82 -7.20
C TYR A 241 -0.70 2.71 -6.42
N THR A 242 -0.82 2.68 -5.10
CA THR A 242 0.15 3.26 -4.16
C THR A 242 0.74 2.13 -3.33
N ALA A 243 2.03 2.19 -3.03
CA ALA A 243 2.68 1.24 -2.14
C ALA A 243 3.08 1.92 -0.83
N THR A 244 2.83 1.25 0.28
CA THR A 244 3.14 1.69 1.62
C THR A 244 3.93 0.59 2.35
N VAL A 245 5.01 0.98 3.00
CA VAL A 245 5.76 0.12 3.92
C VAL A 245 5.65 0.76 5.29
N SER A 246 5.18 0.03 6.30
CA SER A 246 5.00 0.52 7.66
C SER A 246 5.74 -0.36 8.65
N VAL A 247 6.55 0.29 9.48
CA VAL A 247 7.39 -0.36 10.49
C VAL A 247 7.21 0.37 11.82
N PRO A 248 7.09 -0.35 12.94
CA PRO A 248 6.94 0.27 14.26
C PRO A 248 8.18 1.07 14.65
N TYR A 249 7.95 2.05 15.51
CA TYR A 249 8.91 2.99 16.06
C TYR A 249 9.62 3.86 15.01
N LEU A 250 10.66 4.56 15.48
CA LEU A 250 11.54 5.29 14.60
C LEU A 250 12.39 4.29 13.82
N ALA A 251 12.23 4.30 12.50
CA ALA A 251 12.96 3.43 11.61
C ALA A 251 13.62 4.23 10.49
N HIS A 252 14.74 3.74 9.98
CA HIS A 252 15.52 4.32 8.89
C HIS A 252 15.76 3.26 7.82
N ALA A 253 15.71 3.66 6.56
CA ALA A 253 15.93 2.75 5.44
C ALA A 253 17.25 3.12 4.75
N GLU A 254 18.03 2.09 4.42
CA GLU A 254 19.23 2.17 3.58
C GLU A 254 19.06 1.18 2.43
N GLY A 255 18.81 1.70 1.22
CA GLY A 255 18.37 0.87 0.11
C GLY A 255 17.05 0.13 0.42
N ASP A 256 17.10 -1.20 0.45
CA ASP A 256 15.95 -2.07 0.74
C ASP A 256 15.97 -2.68 2.15
N ILE A 257 16.93 -2.25 2.97
CA ILE A 257 17.06 -2.70 4.36
C ILE A 257 16.51 -1.61 5.27
N VAL A 258 15.59 -1.99 6.15
CA VAL A 258 15.03 -1.11 7.17
C VAL A 258 15.62 -1.47 8.52
N TYR A 259 16.30 -0.50 9.14
CA TYR A 259 16.74 -0.57 10.53
C TYR A 259 15.68 0.08 11.41
N TYR A 260 15.22 -0.63 12.42
CA TYR A 260 14.21 -0.15 13.35
C TYR A 260 14.59 -0.50 14.78
N GLN A 261 14.11 0.32 15.72
CA GLN A 261 14.31 0.04 17.13
C GLN A 261 13.27 -0.98 17.60
N LEU A 262 13.72 -2.04 18.25
CA LEU A 262 12.84 -2.96 18.95
C LEU A 262 12.37 -2.24 20.21
N GLY A 263 11.07 -1.99 20.32
CA GLY A 263 10.46 -1.30 21.45
C GLY A 263 10.71 -2.01 22.78
N GLY A 264 11.84 -1.71 23.42
CA GLY A 264 12.12 -2.08 24.79
C GLY A 264 11.58 -0.99 25.69
N GLY A 265 10.32 -1.13 26.14
CA GLY A 265 9.49 -0.14 26.85
C GLY A 265 10.01 0.49 28.14
N TRP A 266 11.33 0.52 28.35
CA TRP A 266 12.01 1.18 29.46
C TRP A 266 12.73 2.45 29.04
N GLU A 267 13.02 2.69 27.77
CA GLU A 267 13.78 3.88 27.32
C GLU A 267 13.00 5.19 27.54
N GLU A 268 11.69 5.18 27.29
CA GLU A 268 10.80 6.29 27.62
C GLU A 268 10.75 6.53 29.13
N LEU A 269 10.72 5.45 29.92
CA LEU A 269 10.80 5.50 31.39
C LEU A 269 12.14 6.05 31.88
N TYR A 270 13.26 5.68 31.27
CA TYR A 270 14.58 6.19 31.60
C TYR A 270 14.72 7.67 31.21
N MET A 271 14.26 8.07 30.03
CA MET A 271 14.25 9.48 29.63
C MET A 271 13.35 10.31 30.54
N ALA A 272 12.14 9.84 30.86
CA ALA A 272 11.24 10.50 31.79
C ALA A 272 11.87 10.61 33.19
N ALA A 273 12.46 9.52 33.71
CA ALA A 273 13.15 9.52 34.99
C ALA A 273 14.35 10.48 35.00
N MET A 274 15.09 10.58 33.89
CA MET A 274 16.23 11.48 33.76
C MET A 274 15.79 12.94 33.72
N VAL A 275 14.73 13.27 32.99
CA VAL A 275 14.14 14.63 32.94
C VAL A 275 13.57 15.03 34.30
N VAL A 276 12.83 14.14 34.96
CA VAL A 276 12.30 14.36 36.32
C VAL A 276 13.44 14.53 37.32
N GLY A 277 14.50 13.71 37.21
CA GLY A 277 15.69 13.81 38.05
C GLY A 277 16.43 15.14 37.88
N LEU A 278 16.62 15.60 36.64
CA LEU A 278 17.23 16.91 36.35
C LEU A 278 16.39 18.07 36.90
N LEU A 279 15.07 18.00 36.76
CA LEU A 279 14.15 18.99 37.33
C LEU A 279 14.21 19.00 38.87
N ALA A 280 14.22 17.84 39.52
CA ALA A 280 14.35 17.75 40.96
C ALA A 280 15.68 18.35 41.46
N CYS A 281 16.80 18.05 40.78
CA CYS A 281 18.11 18.61 41.09
C CYS A 281 18.14 20.13 40.95
N THR A 282 17.62 20.68 39.84
CA THR A 282 17.57 22.14 39.62
C THR A 282 16.75 22.86 40.69
N VAL A 283 15.59 22.31 41.08
CA VAL A 283 14.76 22.85 42.18
C VAL A 283 15.50 22.79 43.52
N ALA A 284 16.17 21.68 43.83
CA ALA A 284 16.95 21.53 45.07
C ALA A 284 18.10 22.54 45.15
N PHE A 285 18.85 22.74 44.06
CA PHE A 285 19.91 23.74 43.99
C PHE A 285 19.38 25.17 44.15
N ALA A 286 18.24 25.50 43.53
CA ALA A 286 17.59 26.79 43.68
C ALA A 286 17.14 27.04 45.13
N ALA A 287 16.55 26.03 45.79
CA ALA A 287 16.11 26.12 47.18
C ALA A 287 17.27 26.31 48.17
N LEU A 288 18.37 25.57 47.98
CA LEU A 288 19.59 25.73 48.78
C LEU A 288 20.25 27.10 48.56
N GLY A 289 20.24 27.60 47.33
CA GLY A 289 20.71 28.95 47.00
C GLY A 289 19.87 30.05 47.67
N ALA A 290 18.54 29.90 47.69
CA ALA A 290 17.63 30.82 48.37
C ALA A 290 17.85 30.84 49.88
N ARG A 291 18.01 29.67 50.54
CA ARG A 291 18.31 29.59 51.98
C ARG A 291 19.61 30.31 52.35
N LYS A 292 20.68 30.10 51.58
CA LYS A 292 21.97 30.80 51.82
C LYS A 292 21.85 32.33 51.68
N ARG A 293 20.99 32.83 50.78
CA ARG A 293 20.74 34.28 50.64
C ARG A 293 19.99 34.85 51.85
N VAL A 294 19.00 34.13 52.38
CA VAL A 294 18.26 34.52 53.59
C VAL A 294 19.18 34.54 54.83
N GLU A 295 20.06 33.56 54.98
CA GLU A 295 21.03 33.53 56.10
C GLU A 295 22.08 34.65 56.03
N LYS A 296 22.56 34.99 54.82
CA LYS A 296 23.45 36.15 54.63
C LYS A 296 22.74 37.49 54.88
N GLY A 297 21.45 37.58 54.61
CA GLY A 297 20.64 38.77 54.90
C GLY A 297 20.40 39.01 56.39
N LYS A 298 20.39 37.96 57.23
CA LYS A 298 20.23 38.06 58.70
C LYS A 298 21.52 38.40 59.45
N ARG A 299 22.68 38.38 58.80
CA ARG A 299 24.00 38.68 59.41
C ARG A 299 24.52 40.09 59.08
N ARG A 300 23.72 40.92 58.41
CA ARG A 300 23.92 42.36 58.26
C ARG A 300 22.93 43.08 59.14
#